data_AF-A0A2G9YY05-F1
#
_entry.id   AF-A0A2G9YY05-F1
#
_cell.length_a   1.000
_cell.length_b   1.000
_cell.length_c   1.000
_cell.angle_alpha   90.00
_cell.angle_beta   90.00
_cell.angle_gamma   90.00
#
_symmetry.space_group_name_H-M   'P 1'
#
loop_
_entity.id
_entity.type
_entity.pdbx_description
1 polymer ?
#
loop_
_entity_poly.entity_id
_entity_poly.type
_entity_poly.pdbx_seq_one_letter_code
_entity_poly.pdbx_strand_id
1 'polypeptide(L)'
;MDPKEKIKQDLNTALKGRKELEVSVLRQLLAAILNKEKEKRFKIKEEKDVQLTDEETMEVISSEAKKRRESIVEFGKGKRQDLVEKEKKELEILEKYLPSQILQNKTWEGEPEQL
;
A
#
# COMPACT_ATOMS: atom_id res chain seq x y z
N MET A 1 -16.79 5.07 -4.88
CA MET A 1 -16.65 4.98 -3.40
C MET A 1 -15.24 5.44 -3.10
N ASP A 2 -15.08 6.45 -2.25
CA ASP A 2 -13.77 7.01 -1.88
C ASP A 2 -12.82 5.89 -1.39
N PRO A 3 -11.66 5.66 -2.05
CA PRO A 3 -10.71 4.63 -1.64
C PRO A 3 -10.21 4.79 -0.20
N LYS A 4 -10.00 6.02 0.26
CA LYS A 4 -9.56 6.30 1.64
C LYS A 4 -10.63 5.89 2.64
N GLU A 5 -11.90 6.16 2.34
CA GLU A 5 -13.00 5.79 3.22
C GLU A 5 -13.19 4.26 3.30
N LYS A 6 -13.04 3.56 2.17
CA LYS A 6 -13.02 2.09 2.14
C LYS A 6 -11.91 1.53 3.05
N ILE A 7 -10.69 2.06 2.96
CA ILE A 7 -9.55 1.64 3.79
C ILE A 7 -9.86 1.82 5.29
N LYS A 8 -10.50 2.93 5.70
CA LYS A 8 -10.90 3.14 7.10
C LYS A 8 -11.94 2.12 7.57
N GLN A 9 -12.93 1.81 6.73
CA GLN A 9 -13.96 0.81 7.03
C GLN A 9 -13.34 -0.59 7.19
N ASP A 10 -12.42 -0.94 6.29
CA ASP A 10 -11.72 -2.22 6.32
C ASP A 10 -10.77 -2.30 7.53
N LEU A 11 -10.14 -1.19 7.92
CA LEU A 11 -9.35 -1.12 9.18
C LEU A 11 -10.22 -1.39 10.40
N ASN A 12 -11.41 -0.78 10.49
CA ASN A 12 -12.34 -1.02 11.60
C ASN A 12 -12.79 -2.49 11.63
N THR A 13 -13.00 -3.10 10.47
CA THR A 13 -13.34 -4.52 10.34
C THR A 13 -12.17 -5.42 10.78
N ALA A 14 -10.95 -5.10 10.36
CA ALA A 14 -9.73 -5.82 10.73
C ALA A 14 -9.46 -5.74 12.25
N LEU A 15 -9.72 -4.59 12.87
CA LEU A 15 -9.62 -4.41 14.33
C LEU A 15 -10.60 -5.32 15.07
N LYS A 16 -11.87 -5.34 14.65
CA LYS A 16 -12.89 -6.23 15.24
C LYS A 16 -12.55 -7.70 15.04
N GLY A 17 -11.99 -8.05 13.89
CA GLY A 17 -11.57 -9.40 13.55
C GLY A 17 -10.21 -9.81 14.12
N ARG A 18 -9.53 -8.95 14.88
CA ARG A 18 -8.17 -9.18 15.42
C ARG A 18 -7.14 -9.61 14.36
N LYS A 19 -7.27 -9.05 13.16
CA LYS A 19 -6.37 -9.35 12.03
C LYS A 19 -5.12 -8.47 12.10
N GLU A 20 -4.20 -8.80 12.98
CA GLU A 20 -3.06 -7.93 13.35
C GLU A 20 -2.26 -7.42 12.15
N LEU A 21 -1.95 -8.29 11.18
CA LEU A 21 -1.20 -7.91 9.98
C LEU A 21 -1.99 -6.92 9.13
N GLU A 22 -3.27 -7.19 8.87
CA GLU A 22 -4.16 -6.30 8.10
C GLU A 22 -4.31 -4.95 8.82
N VAL A 23 -4.47 -4.94 10.14
CA VAL A 23 -4.48 -3.71 10.94
C VAL A 23 -3.19 -2.90 10.77
N SER A 24 -2.03 -3.57 10.85
CA SER A 24 -0.73 -2.91 10.68
C SER A 24 -0.60 -2.26 9.30
N VAL A 25 -0.89 -3.02 8.24
CA VAL A 25 -0.79 -2.56 6.85
C VAL A 25 -1.75 -1.40 6.58
N LEU A 26 -3.01 -1.51 6.99
CA LEU A 26 -4.02 -0.47 6.73
C LEU A 26 -3.73 0.82 7.53
N ARG A 27 -3.16 0.72 8.74
CA ARG A 27 -2.70 1.91 9.49
C ARG A 27 -1.53 2.60 8.79
N GLN A 28 -0.56 1.84 8.30
CA GLN A 28 0.57 2.39 7.54
C GLN A 28 0.09 3.05 6.25
N LEU A 29 -0.83 2.42 5.52
CA LEU A 29 -1.39 2.97 4.30
C LEU A 29 -2.15 4.28 4.56
N LEU A 30 -2.98 4.35 5.60
CA LEU A 30 -3.66 5.58 5.99
C LEU A 30 -2.67 6.69 6.36
N ALA A 31 -1.59 6.35 7.07
CA ALA A 31 -0.54 7.31 7.40
C ALA A 31 0.14 7.84 6.13
N ALA A 32 0.41 6.99 5.14
CA ALA A 32 0.97 7.41 3.85
C ALA A 32 0.03 8.37 3.09
N ILE A 33 -1.28 8.07 3.08
CA ILE A 33 -2.30 8.95 2.48
C ILE A 33 -2.31 10.31 3.19
N LEU A 34 -2.39 10.32 4.53
CA LEU A 34 -2.40 11.56 5.32
C LEU A 34 -1.10 12.37 5.14
N ASN A 35 0.04 11.71 4.96
CA ASN A 35 1.30 12.40 4.67
C ASN A 35 1.26 13.04 3.28
N LYS A 36 0.71 12.35 2.28
CA LYS A 36 0.53 12.91 0.93
C LYS A 36 -0.42 14.11 0.92
N GLU A 37 -1.49 14.07 1.71
CA GLU A 37 -2.40 15.21 1.92
C GLU A 37 -1.66 16.42 2.50
N LYS A 38 -0.82 16.20 3.53
CA LYS A 38 0.03 17.26 4.09
C LYS A 38 1.00 17.81 3.06
N GLU A 39 1.70 16.95 2.31
CA GLU A 39 2.61 17.38 1.23
C GLU A 39 1.90 18.24 0.20
N LYS A 40 0.71 17.81 -0.26
CA LYS A 40 -0.12 18.54 -1.21
C LYS A 40 -0.51 19.91 -0.65
N ARG A 41 -0.99 19.95 0.60
CA ARG A 41 -1.32 21.21 1.30
C ARG A 41 -0.14 22.18 1.33
N PHE A 42 1.05 21.71 1.70
CA PHE A 42 2.26 22.53 1.69
C PHE A 42 2.61 23.03 0.29
N LYS A 43 2.48 22.19 -0.74
CA LYS A 43 2.79 22.52 -2.13
C LYS A 43 1.86 23.61 -2.69
N ILE A 44 0.57 23.54 -2.37
CA ILE A 44 -0.43 24.51 -2.85
C ILE A 44 -0.61 25.73 -1.94
N LYS A 45 0.12 25.78 -0.80
CA LYS A 45 0.07 26.85 0.21
C LYS A 45 -1.34 27.11 0.74
N GLU A 46 -2.12 26.06 0.93
CA GLU A 46 -3.49 26.18 1.46
C GLU A 46 -3.51 26.02 2.99
N GLU A 47 -4.26 26.88 3.67
CA GLU A 47 -4.38 26.85 5.13
C GLU A 47 -5.37 25.78 5.62
N LYS A 48 -6.33 25.40 4.77
CA LYS A 48 -7.34 24.38 5.07
C LYS A 48 -6.81 22.97 4.83
N ASP A 49 -7.47 21.98 5.43
CA ASP A 49 -7.19 20.58 5.16
C ASP A 49 -7.48 20.25 3.69
N VAL A 50 -6.51 19.57 3.06
CA VAL A 50 -6.58 19.16 1.67
C VAL A 50 -6.71 17.65 1.61
N GLN A 51 -7.71 17.17 0.88
CA GLN A 51 -7.86 15.75 0.61
C GLN A 51 -7.21 15.36 -0.72
N LEU A 52 -6.75 14.12 -0.79
CA LEU A 52 -6.41 13.53 -2.09
C LEU A 52 -7.68 13.29 -2.89
N THR A 53 -7.57 13.38 -4.22
CA THR A 53 -8.55 12.79 -5.11
C THR A 53 -8.48 11.27 -5.04
N ASP A 54 -9.50 10.60 -5.60
CA ASP A 54 -9.49 9.14 -5.76
C ASP A 54 -8.22 8.70 -6.51
N GLU A 55 -7.88 9.37 -7.62
CA GLU A 55 -6.69 9.10 -8.42
C GLU A 55 -5.39 9.25 -7.62
N GLU A 56 -5.21 10.37 -6.90
CA GLU A 56 -4.03 10.58 -6.05
C GLU A 56 -3.95 9.55 -4.92
N THR A 57 -5.08 9.10 -4.38
CA THR A 57 -5.11 8.02 -3.39
C THR A 57 -4.65 6.70 -4.00
N MET A 58 -5.10 6.39 -5.22
CA MET A 58 -4.66 5.20 -5.95
C MET A 58 -3.16 5.22 -6.25
N GLU A 59 -2.58 6.39 -6.55
CA GLU A 59 -1.13 6.55 -6.71
C GLU A 59 -0.36 6.21 -5.44
N VAL A 60 -0.86 6.64 -4.27
CA VAL A 60 -0.25 6.30 -2.97
C VAL A 60 -0.30 4.78 -2.74
N ILE A 61 -1.45 4.15 -2.95
CA ILE A 61 -1.60 2.69 -2.80
C ILE A 61 -0.64 1.94 -3.74
N SER A 62 -0.55 2.38 -5.00
CA SER A 62 0.35 1.80 -6.00
C SER A 62 1.83 1.94 -5.62
N SER A 63 2.20 3.09 -5.05
CA SER A 63 3.55 3.36 -4.54
C SER A 63 3.89 2.45 -3.35
N GLU A 64 3.00 2.30 -2.39
CA GLU A 64 3.21 1.40 -1.25
C GLU A 64 3.33 -0.08 -1.68
N ALA A 65 2.48 -0.52 -2.62
CA ALA A 65 2.60 -1.87 -3.22
C ALA A 65 3.94 -2.05 -3.95
N LYS A 66 4.41 -1.03 -4.69
CA LYS A 66 5.72 -1.06 -5.34
C LYS A 66 6.85 -1.24 -4.33
N LYS A 67 6.82 -0.50 -3.21
CA LYS A 67 7.83 -0.61 -2.14
C LYS A 67 7.91 -2.03 -1.59
N ARG A 68 6.76 -2.70 -1.35
CA ARG A 68 6.78 -4.10 -0.86
C ARG A 68 7.39 -5.05 -1.89
N ARG A 69 7.10 -4.88 -3.18
CA ARG A 69 7.74 -5.66 -4.25
C ARG A 69 9.26 -5.45 -4.28
N GLU A 70 9.72 -4.21 -4.14
CA GLU A 70 11.15 -3.89 -4.06
C GLU A 70 11.80 -4.56 -2.85
N SER A 71 11.18 -4.48 -1.67
CA SER A 71 11.65 -5.13 -0.44
C SER A 71 11.66 -6.65 -0.53
N ILE A 72 10.66 -7.28 -1.16
CA ILE A 72 10.64 -8.74 -1.41
C ILE A 72 11.92 -9.17 -2.14
N VAL A 73 12.30 -8.46 -3.19
CA VAL A 73 13.48 -8.80 -3.98
C VAL A 73 14.77 -8.52 -3.23
N GLU A 74 14.85 -7.41 -2.50
CA GLU A 74 16.02 -7.09 -1.69
C GLU A 74 16.25 -8.11 -0.57
N PHE A 75 15.19 -8.50 0.15
CA PHE A 75 15.27 -9.53 1.19
C PHE A 75 15.56 -10.93 0.61
N GLY A 76 15.03 -11.23 -0.58
CA GLY A 76 15.34 -12.44 -1.33
C GLY A 76 16.83 -12.56 -1.66
N LYS A 77 17.43 -11.49 -2.18
CA LYS A 77 18.89 -11.39 -2.42
C LYS A 77 19.68 -11.59 -1.13
N GLY A 78 19.18 -11.06 -0.01
CA GLY A 78 19.76 -11.22 1.32
C GLY A 78 19.51 -12.58 2.00
N LYS A 79 18.82 -13.52 1.34
CA LYS A 79 18.40 -14.84 1.91
C LYS A 79 17.56 -14.73 3.19
N ARG A 80 16.84 -13.61 3.37
CA ARG A 80 15.94 -13.35 4.52
C ARG A 80 14.51 -13.76 4.21
N GLN A 81 14.29 -15.08 4.07
CA GLN A 81 12.99 -15.63 3.68
C GLN A 81 11.86 -15.29 4.67
N ASP A 82 12.17 -15.11 5.95
CA ASP A 82 11.24 -14.62 6.97
C ASP A 82 10.64 -13.26 6.61
N LEU A 83 11.46 -12.35 6.08
CA LEU A 83 11.03 -11.02 5.66
C LEU A 83 10.33 -11.04 4.30
N VAL A 84 10.79 -11.89 3.37
CA VAL A 84 10.13 -12.09 2.07
C VAL A 84 8.67 -12.49 2.26
N GLU A 85 8.42 -13.51 3.09
CA GLU A 85 7.07 -14.02 3.32
C GLU A 85 6.18 -13.00 4.05
N LYS A 86 6.77 -12.17 4.90
CA LYS A 86 6.06 -11.06 5.52
C LYS A 86 5.65 -10.01 4.48
N GLU A 87 6.59 -9.53 3.66
CA GLU A 87 6.31 -8.50 2.66
C GLU A 87 5.30 -8.97 1.59
N LYS A 88 5.33 -10.25 1.20
CA LYS A 88 4.32 -10.83 0.30
C LYS A 88 2.91 -10.75 0.87
N LYS A 89 2.72 -11.13 2.13
CA LYS A 89 1.41 -11.05 2.80
C LYS A 89 0.94 -9.61 2.92
N GLU A 90 1.86 -8.68 3.17
CA GLU A 90 1.53 -7.25 3.22
C GLU A 90 1.16 -6.70 1.84
N LEU A 91 1.86 -7.12 0.79
CA LEU A 91 1.55 -6.79 -0.60
C LEU A 91 0.16 -7.29 -1.01
N GLU A 92 -0.19 -8.54 -0.71
CA GLU A 92 -1.51 -9.11 -1.01
C GLU A 92 -2.66 -8.29 -0.39
N ILE A 93 -2.44 -7.72 0.80
CA ILE A 93 -3.43 -6.84 1.44
C ILE A 93 -3.59 -5.53 0.65
N LEU A 94 -2.48 -4.92 0.21
CA LEU A 94 -2.51 -3.67 -0.57
C LEU A 94 -3.12 -3.88 -1.97
N GLU A 95 -2.85 -5.00 -2.61
CA GLU A 95 -3.34 -5.30 -3.97
C GLU A 95 -4.86 -5.42 -4.06
N LYS A 96 -5.55 -5.73 -2.95
CA LYS A 96 -7.02 -5.70 -2.89
C LYS A 96 -7.64 -4.33 -3.18
N TYR A 97 -6.84 -3.27 -3.06
CA TYR A 97 -7.26 -1.89 -3.30
C TYR A 97 -6.78 -1.35 -4.66
N LEU A 98 -6.07 -2.15 -5.45
CA LEU A 98 -5.60 -1.77 -6.79
C LEU A 98 -6.46 -2.40 -7.88
N PRO A 99 -6.76 -1.69 -8.98
CA PRO A 99 -7.44 -2.27 -10.13
C PRO A 99 -6.52 -3.28 -10.82
N SER A 100 -7.11 -4.31 -11.41
CA SER A 100 -6.39 -5.39 -12.09
C SER A 100 -5.45 -4.91 -13.20
N GLN A 101 -5.74 -3.78 -13.84
CA GLN A 101 -4.86 -3.18 -14.85
C GLN A 101 -3.51 -2.71 -14.28
N ILE A 102 -3.50 -2.20 -13.05
CA ILE A 102 -2.26 -1.79 -12.35
C ILE A 102 -1.50 -3.01 -11.85
N LEU A 103 -2.22 -4.09 -11.50
CA LEU A 103 -1.61 -5.38 -11.14
C LEU A 103 -0.91 -6.05 -12.34
N GLN A 104 -1.52 -5.98 -13.54
CA GLN A 104 -0.99 -6.60 -14.75
C GLN A 104 0.12 -5.79 -15.45
N ASN A 105 0.14 -4.46 -15.29
CA ASN A 105 1.12 -3.56 -15.94
C ASN A 105 2.54 -3.61 -15.33
N LYS A 106 2.88 -4.62 -14.52
CA LYS A 106 4.25 -4.74 -14.00
C LYS A 106 4.71 -6.19 -14.06
N THR A 107 5.06 -6.63 -15.27
CA THR A 107 6.12 -7.61 -15.48
C THR A 107 7.35 -7.10 -14.71
N TRP A 108 7.60 -7.69 -13.54
CA TRP A 108 8.67 -7.30 -12.65
C TRP A 108 9.89 -8.17 -13.00
N GLU A 109 11.04 -7.57 -13.35
CA GLU A 109 12.27 -8.28 -13.74
C GLU A 109 12.93 -9.12 -12.61
N GLY A 110 12.22 -9.31 -11.50
CA GLY A 110 12.69 -10.01 -10.31
C GLY A 110 11.77 -11.12 -9.82
N GLU A 111 10.77 -11.53 -10.60
CA GLU A 111 10.22 -12.88 -10.41
C GLU A 111 11.35 -13.87 -10.66
N PRO A 112 11.78 -14.67 -9.66
CA PRO A 112 12.58 -15.84 -9.98
C PRO A 112 11.72 -16.69 -10.91
N GLU A 113 12.20 -16.89 -12.13
CA GLU A 113 11.69 -17.88 -13.05
C GLU A 113 11.53 -19.17 -12.23
N GLN A 114 10.26 -19.55 -12.02
CA GLN A 114 9.95 -20.74 -11.25
C GLN A 114 10.59 -21.91 -12.01
N LEU A 115 11.66 -22.47 -11.44
CA LEU A 115 12.23 -23.74 -11.85
C LEU A 115 11.22 -24.87 -11.69
#